data_AF-A0AAD2Q5U4-F1
#
_entry.id   AF-A0AAD2Q5U4-F1
#
_cell.length_a   1.000
_cell.length_b   1.000
_cell.length_c   1.000
_cell.angle_alpha   90.00
_cell.angle_beta   90.00
_cell.angle_gamma   90.00
#
_symmetry.space_group_name_H-M   'P 1'
#
loop_
_entity.id
_entity.type
_entity.pdbx_description
1 polymer ?
#
loop_
_entity_poly.entity_id
_entity_poly.type
_entity_poly.pdbx_seq_one_letter_code
_entity_poly.pdbx_strand_id
1 'polypeptide(L)'
;MLHSLRAQASHMGPGTLRLLEEFALSPPRALDLTSLLSFGRPVSPTSVIASVQFALAELPRRLARRVRALESLPFIVGTNPYIANTLEAYRDSFELLANHSPVITLEDNKRFTEQLANLVERHANDIPTMAKGFLESSKYISPAQITNFLDRAIQNRISIRLIAEQHIAISQALENVVEMQSDRIGVVDMNCSPTQMIRMCESYVAELSLATLGASPSIEIDGFPDSTLAPFGIHSD
;
A
#
# COMPACT_ATOMS: atom_id res chain seq x y z
N MET A 1 -9.75 -21.51 -32.45
CA MET A 1 -9.17 -21.63 -31.09
C MET A 1 -8.94 -20.30 -30.36
N LEU A 2 -9.43 -19.16 -30.88
CA LEU A 2 -9.35 -17.84 -30.21
C LEU A 2 -10.60 -17.47 -29.39
N HIS A 3 -11.62 -18.35 -29.36
CA HIS A 3 -12.89 -18.12 -28.65
C HIS A 3 -13.00 -18.82 -27.28
N SER A 4 -11.99 -19.59 -26.86
CA SER A 4 -12.09 -20.49 -25.70
C SER A 4 -11.61 -19.91 -24.37
N LEU A 5 -11.01 -18.71 -24.35
CA LEU A 5 -10.47 -18.09 -23.13
C LEU A 5 -10.94 -16.65 -22.91
N ARG A 6 -12.13 -16.35 -23.43
CA ARG A 6 -13.06 -15.41 -22.77
C ARG A 6 -13.72 -16.05 -21.52
N ALA A 7 -13.35 -17.29 -21.19
CA ALA A 7 -13.91 -18.12 -20.12
C ALA A 7 -13.06 -18.14 -18.82
N GLN A 8 -12.17 -17.17 -18.63
CA GLN A 8 -11.87 -16.61 -17.32
C GLN A 8 -12.29 -15.14 -17.35
N ALA A 9 -13.57 -14.93 -17.69
CA ALA A 9 -14.19 -13.63 -17.55
C ALA A 9 -14.15 -13.27 -16.05
N SER A 10 -13.57 -12.11 -15.75
CA SER A 10 -13.70 -11.45 -14.45
C SER A 10 -15.11 -11.61 -13.90
N HIS A 11 -15.25 -12.10 -12.67
CA HIS A 11 -16.51 -12.13 -11.92
C HIS A 11 -17.09 -10.72 -11.64
N MET A 12 -16.37 -9.67 -12.02
CA MET A 12 -16.80 -8.28 -11.90
C MET A 12 -18.05 -8.02 -12.74
N GLY A 13 -19.10 -7.54 -12.09
CA GLY A 13 -20.33 -7.16 -12.76
C GLY A 13 -20.12 -6.05 -13.80
N PRO A 14 -21.03 -5.89 -14.78
CA PRO A 14 -20.89 -4.87 -15.83
C PRO A 14 -20.78 -3.44 -15.28
N GLY A 15 -21.39 -3.15 -14.12
CA GLY A 15 -21.22 -1.88 -13.42
C GLY A 15 -19.79 -1.66 -12.91
N THR A 16 -19.20 -2.68 -12.28
CA THR A 16 -17.84 -2.64 -11.75
C THR A 16 -16.79 -2.48 -12.87
N LEU A 17 -17.02 -3.09 -14.04
CA LEU A 17 -16.14 -2.91 -15.21
C LEU A 17 -16.12 -1.46 -15.71
N ARG A 18 -17.27 -0.78 -15.72
CA ARG A 18 -17.35 0.63 -16.10
C ARG A 18 -16.58 1.51 -15.10
N LEU A 19 -16.75 1.25 -13.80
CA LEU A 19 -15.98 1.94 -12.76
C LEU A 19 -14.48 1.71 -12.95
N LEU A 20 -14.06 0.49 -13.29
CA LEU A 20 -12.65 0.18 -13.54
C LEU A 20 -12.06 1.02 -14.68
N GLU A 21 -12.81 1.23 -15.76
CA GLU A 21 -12.42 2.12 -16.87
C GLU A 21 -12.30 3.57 -16.41
N GLU A 22 -13.32 4.09 -15.74
CA GLU A 22 -13.37 5.47 -15.24
C GLU A 22 -12.20 5.76 -14.27
N PHE A 23 -11.96 4.86 -13.31
CA PHE A 23 -10.91 5.01 -12.31
C PHE A 23 -9.50 4.82 -12.89
N ALA A 24 -9.32 3.94 -13.88
CA ALA A 24 -8.02 3.71 -14.50
C ALA A 24 -7.54 4.89 -15.36
N LEU A 25 -8.48 5.62 -15.99
CA LEU A 25 -8.19 6.83 -16.77
C LEU A 25 -7.89 8.05 -15.87
N SER A 26 -8.38 8.04 -14.64
CA SER A 26 -8.16 9.12 -13.68
C SER A 26 -6.77 9.02 -13.04
N PRO A 27 -5.86 9.98 -13.25
CA PRO A 27 -4.56 9.96 -12.57
C PRO A 27 -4.78 10.10 -11.06
N PRO A 28 -4.12 9.27 -10.22
CA PRO A 28 -4.21 9.39 -8.78
C PRO A 28 -3.56 10.69 -8.34
N ARG A 29 -4.12 11.31 -7.31
CA ARG A 29 -3.56 12.53 -6.73
C ARG A 29 -2.19 12.22 -6.14
N ALA A 30 -1.20 13.10 -6.39
CA ALA A 30 0.07 13.01 -5.70
C ALA A 30 -0.17 13.06 -4.17
N LEU A 31 0.46 12.16 -3.43
CA LEU A 31 0.35 12.14 -1.98
C LEU A 31 1.23 13.25 -1.42
N ASP A 32 0.59 14.18 -0.72
CA ASP A 32 1.24 15.20 0.07
C ASP A 32 1.17 14.80 1.54
N LEU A 33 2.33 14.74 2.19
CA LEU A 33 2.46 14.35 3.57
C LEU A 33 1.72 15.32 4.49
N THR A 34 1.73 16.61 4.16
CA THR A 34 1.01 17.65 4.93
C THR A 34 -0.49 17.36 4.93
N SER A 35 -1.05 17.06 3.76
CA SER A 35 -2.45 16.65 3.62
C SER A 35 -2.77 15.39 4.44
N LEU A 36 -1.90 14.36 4.41
CA LEU A 36 -2.10 13.13 5.19
C LEU A 36 -2.01 13.36 6.71
N LEU A 37 -1.10 14.22 7.15
CA LEU A 37 -0.93 14.58 8.57
C LEU A 37 -2.09 15.44 9.09
N SER A 38 -2.71 16.25 8.23
CA SER A 38 -3.81 17.14 8.62
C SER A 38 -5.00 16.39 9.22
N PHE A 39 -5.23 15.14 8.81
CA PHE A 39 -6.29 14.28 9.35
C PHE A 39 -6.08 13.89 10.82
N GLY A 40 -4.83 13.91 11.31
CA GLY A 40 -4.47 13.52 12.67
C GLY A 40 -4.07 14.67 13.59
N ARG A 41 -4.27 15.94 13.18
CA ARG A 41 -3.89 17.14 13.94
C ARG A 41 -5.04 18.16 14.10
N PRO A 42 -5.86 18.07 15.16
CA PRO A 42 -6.01 16.94 16.07
C PRO A 42 -6.88 15.83 15.45
N VAL A 43 -6.73 14.61 15.96
CA VAL A 43 -7.68 13.53 15.65
C VAL A 43 -9.05 13.89 16.22
N SER A 44 -10.09 13.85 15.40
CA SER A 44 -11.47 14.16 15.75
C SER A 44 -12.44 13.32 14.92
N PRO A 45 -13.72 13.18 15.33
CA PRO A 45 -14.71 12.50 14.52
C PRO A 45 -14.79 13.05 13.08
N THR A 46 -14.75 14.38 12.93
CA THR A 46 -14.80 15.03 11.61
C THR A 46 -13.55 14.74 10.78
N SER A 47 -12.37 14.73 11.39
CA SER A 47 -11.12 14.46 10.66
C SER A 47 -11.00 12.99 10.23
N VAL A 48 -11.51 12.04 11.03
CA VAL A 48 -11.62 10.62 10.67
C VAL A 48 -12.57 10.43 9.48
N ILE A 49 -13.74 11.08 9.49
CA ILE A 49 -14.67 11.03 8.36
C ILE A 49 -14.05 11.64 7.09
N ALA A 50 -13.30 12.74 7.20
CA ALA A 50 -12.57 13.30 6.07
C ALA A 50 -11.46 12.35 5.56
N SER A 51 -10.78 11.65 6.48
CA SER A 51 -9.74 10.67 6.16
C SER A 51 -10.29 9.47 5.37
N VAL A 52 -11.41 8.88 5.81
CA VAL A 52 -12.05 7.76 5.08
C VAL A 52 -12.58 8.19 3.72
N GLN A 53 -13.13 9.39 3.59
CA GLN A 53 -13.55 9.93 2.30
C GLN A 53 -12.37 10.09 1.34
N PHE A 54 -11.22 10.55 1.84
CA PHE A 54 -10.00 10.61 1.06
C PHE A 54 -9.53 9.19 0.65
N ALA A 55 -9.54 8.23 1.57
CA ALA A 55 -9.17 6.84 1.28
C ALA A 55 -10.08 6.21 0.21
N LEU A 56 -11.40 6.34 0.34
CA LEU A 56 -12.38 5.83 -0.63
C LEU A 56 -12.29 6.53 -1.99
N ALA A 57 -11.85 7.79 -2.05
CA ALA A 57 -11.60 8.46 -3.31
C ALA A 57 -10.32 7.94 -3.99
N GLU A 58 -9.25 7.72 -3.22
CA GLU A 58 -7.90 7.51 -3.76
C GLU A 58 -7.48 6.04 -3.93
N LEU A 59 -7.98 5.13 -3.09
CA LEU A 59 -7.62 3.71 -3.13
C LEU A 59 -8.16 3.00 -4.38
N PRO A 60 -9.45 3.13 -4.78
CA PRO A 60 -9.96 2.51 -6.00
C PRO A 60 -9.20 2.91 -7.26
N ARG A 61 -8.79 4.19 -7.38
CA ARG A 61 -7.95 4.68 -8.49
C ARG A 61 -6.62 3.92 -8.59
N ARG A 62 -5.96 3.74 -7.46
CA ARG A 62 -4.65 3.06 -7.39
C ARG A 62 -4.79 1.57 -7.68
N LEU A 63 -5.84 0.93 -7.19
CA LEU A 63 -6.15 -0.47 -7.49
C LEU A 63 -6.50 -0.67 -8.97
N ALA A 64 -7.35 0.19 -9.53
CA ALA A 64 -7.72 0.13 -10.95
C ALA A 64 -6.51 0.18 -11.88
N ARG A 65 -5.56 1.09 -11.62
CA ARG A 65 -4.31 1.17 -12.39
C ARG A 65 -3.45 -0.09 -12.26
N ARG A 66 -3.46 -0.75 -11.09
CA ARG A 66 -2.77 -2.03 -10.91
C ARG A 66 -3.42 -3.15 -11.70
N VAL A 67 -4.76 -3.26 -11.64
CA VAL A 67 -5.54 -4.20 -12.46
C VAL A 67 -5.20 -4.00 -13.93
N ARG A 68 -5.24 -2.77 -14.45
CA ARG A 68 -4.88 -2.49 -15.86
C ARG A 68 -3.44 -2.82 -16.20
N ALA A 69 -2.49 -2.54 -15.30
CA ALA A 69 -1.10 -2.91 -15.52
C ALA A 69 -0.93 -4.44 -15.66
N LEU A 70 -1.59 -5.21 -14.80
CA LEU A 70 -1.59 -6.67 -14.85
C LEU A 70 -2.28 -7.21 -16.12
N GLU A 71 -3.42 -6.64 -16.50
CA GLU A 71 -4.14 -6.99 -17.73
C GLU A 71 -3.35 -6.67 -19.01
N SER A 72 -2.45 -5.68 -18.95
CA SER A 72 -1.61 -5.28 -20.08
C SER A 72 -0.40 -6.19 -20.32
N LEU A 73 -0.13 -7.15 -19.44
CA LEU A 73 0.98 -8.08 -19.60
C LEU A 73 0.77 -8.99 -20.83
N PRO A 74 1.86 -9.46 -21.47
CA PRO A 74 1.75 -10.45 -22.54
C PRO A 74 0.96 -11.67 -22.05
N PHE A 75 0.07 -12.20 -22.89
CA PHE A 75 -0.87 -13.25 -22.51
C PHE A 75 -0.22 -14.41 -21.74
N ILE A 76 0.89 -14.95 -22.26
CA ILE A 76 1.61 -16.07 -21.63
C ILE A 76 2.16 -15.74 -20.23
N VAL A 77 2.52 -14.48 -19.98
CA VAL A 77 2.97 -13.97 -18.67
C VAL A 77 1.77 -13.76 -17.76
N GLY A 78 0.70 -13.16 -18.28
CA GLY A 78 -0.54 -12.92 -17.54
C GLY A 78 -1.25 -14.20 -17.08
N THR A 79 -1.11 -15.29 -17.84
CA THR A 79 -1.65 -16.61 -17.46
C THR A 79 -0.80 -17.39 -16.45
N ASN A 80 0.39 -16.88 -16.07
CA ASN A 80 1.16 -17.51 -14.99
C ASN A 80 0.33 -17.48 -13.69
N PRO A 81 0.21 -18.60 -12.94
CA PRO A 81 -0.65 -18.67 -11.75
C PRO A 81 -0.38 -17.60 -10.70
N TYR A 82 0.89 -17.22 -10.46
CA TYR A 82 1.20 -16.17 -9.49
C TYR A 82 0.69 -14.81 -9.95
N ILE A 83 0.86 -14.49 -11.24
CA ILE A 83 0.39 -13.23 -11.83
C ILE A 83 -1.14 -13.19 -11.89
N ALA A 84 -1.76 -14.28 -12.33
CA ALA A 84 -3.22 -14.41 -12.45
C ALA A 84 -3.91 -14.29 -11.07
N ASN A 85 -3.41 -14.99 -10.05
CA ASN A 85 -3.96 -14.92 -8.70
C ASN A 85 -3.80 -13.51 -8.10
N THR A 86 -2.66 -12.84 -8.35
CA THR A 86 -2.49 -11.44 -7.95
C THR A 86 -3.49 -10.53 -8.67
N LEU A 87 -3.72 -10.72 -9.97
CA LEU A 87 -4.74 -9.96 -10.72
C LEU A 87 -6.14 -10.16 -10.14
N GLU A 88 -6.54 -11.39 -9.84
CA GLU A 88 -7.82 -11.66 -9.18
C GLU A 88 -7.91 -10.95 -7.83
N ALA A 89 -6.84 -10.97 -7.03
CA ALA A 89 -6.82 -10.24 -5.77
C ALA A 89 -6.98 -8.72 -5.91
N TYR A 90 -6.37 -8.12 -6.93
CA TYR A 90 -6.59 -6.70 -7.19
C TYR A 90 -8.01 -6.40 -7.70
N ARG A 91 -8.63 -7.31 -8.46
CA ARG A 91 -10.01 -7.16 -8.91
C ARG A 91 -11.00 -7.22 -7.77
N ASP A 92 -10.87 -8.21 -6.88
CA ASP A 92 -11.72 -8.35 -5.68
C ASP A 92 -11.65 -7.09 -4.81
N SER A 93 -10.42 -6.64 -4.51
CA SER A 93 -10.21 -5.46 -3.68
C SER A 93 -10.69 -4.17 -4.35
N PHE A 94 -10.53 -4.05 -5.67
CA PHE A 94 -11.10 -2.93 -6.42
C PHE A 94 -12.63 -2.95 -6.37
N GLU A 95 -13.26 -4.10 -6.61
CA GLU A 95 -14.71 -4.25 -6.57
C GLU A 95 -15.28 -3.91 -5.20
N LEU A 96 -14.63 -4.36 -4.13
CA LEU A 96 -14.98 -4.05 -2.75
C LEU A 96 -14.98 -2.53 -2.51
N LEU A 97 -13.90 -1.83 -2.86
CA LEU A 97 -13.76 -0.41 -2.56
C LEU A 97 -14.54 0.49 -3.52
N ALA A 98 -14.61 0.15 -4.81
CA ALA A 98 -15.30 0.95 -5.82
C ALA A 98 -16.82 0.95 -5.63
N ASN A 99 -17.38 -0.13 -5.09
CA ASN A 99 -18.81 -0.24 -4.78
C ASN A 99 -19.14 0.02 -3.30
N HIS A 100 -18.16 0.42 -2.49
CA HIS A 100 -18.38 0.68 -1.08
C HIS A 100 -19.34 1.86 -0.89
N SER A 101 -20.30 1.72 0.03
CA SER A 101 -21.22 2.82 0.35
C SER A 101 -20.47 3.98 1.02
N PRO A 102 -20.92 5.24 0.87
CA PRO A 102 -20.27 6.35 1.55
C PRO A 102 -20.23 6.13 3.07
N VAL A 103 -19.04 6.29 3.66
CA VAL A 103 -18.85 6.23 5.11
C VAL A 103 -19.17 7.60 5.69
N ILE A 104 -20.27 7.69 6.44
CA ILE A 104 -20.76 8.96 7.01
C ILE A 104 -20.87 8.94 8.54
N THR A 105 -20.81 7.75 9.16
CA THR A 105 -20.84 7.58 10.61
C THR A 105 -19.55 6.93 11.11
N LEU A 106 -19.25 7.10 12.41
CA LEU A 106 -18.10 6.43 13.03
C LEU A 106 -18.28 4.91 13.08
N GLU A 107 -19.51 4.41 13.15
CA GLU A 107 -19.78 2.97 13.12
C GLU A 107 -19.50 2.38 11.73
N ASP A 108 -19.86 3.10 10.67
CA ASP A 108 -19.49 2.72 9.31
C ASP A 108 -17.96 2.75 9.13
N ASN A 109 -17.31 3.75 9.72
CA ASN A 109 -15.86 3.87 9.70
C ASN A 109 -15.16 2.71 10.39
N LYS A 110 -15.69 2.25 11.53
CA LYS A 110 -15.14 1.10 12.25
C LYS A 110 -15.17 -0.16 11.38
N ARG A 111 -16.33 -0.46 10.77
CA ARG A 111 -16.50 -1.57 9.83
C ARG A 111 -15.58 -1.45 8.62
N PHE A 112 -15.46 -0.25 8.06
CA PHE A 112 -14.56 0.02 6.94
C PHE A 112 -13.09 -0.19 7.33
N THR A 113 -12.69 0.23 8.53
CA THR A 113 -11.31 0.09 9.04
C THR A 113 -10.91 -1.37 9.13
N GLU A 114 -11.80 -2.25 9.61
CA GLU A 114 -11.59 -3.70 9.63
C GLU A 114 -11.44 -4.29 8.22
N GLN A 115 -12.30 -3.88 7.27
CA GLN A 115 -12.19 -4.30 5.87
C GLN A 115 -10.87 -3.83 5.25
N LEU A 116 -10.46 -2.60 5.54
CA LEU A 116 -9.24 -2.02 5.01
C LEU A 116 -7.98 -2.70 5.57
N ALA A 117 -7.98 -3.07 6.86
CA ALA A 117 -6.91 -3.84 7.47
C ALA A 117 -6.76 -5.21 6.80
N ASN A 118 -7.87 -5.91 6.54
CA ASN A 118 -7.87 -7.17 5.80
C ASN A 118 -7.33 -7.01 4.37
N LEU A 119 -7.68 -5.91 3.69
CA LEU A 119 -7.16 -5.61 2.36
C LEU A 119 -5.64 -5.40 2.38
N VAL A 120 -5.12 -4.64 3.34
CA VAL A 120 -3.66 -4.43 3.50
C VAL A 120 -2.93 -5.76 3.70
N GLU A 121 -3.47 -6.63 4.55
CA GLU A 121 -2.87 -7.94 4.83
C GLU A 121 -2.94 -8.89 3.63
N ARG A 122 -4.09 -8.94 2.93
CA ARG A 122 -4.25 -9.75 1.71
C ARG A 122 -3.19 -9.41 0.65
N HIS A 123 -2.81 -8.14 0.55
CA HIS A 123 -1.81 -7.64 -0.40
C HIS A 123 -0.38 -7.60 0.19
N ALA A 124 -0.12 -8.25 1.33
CA ALA A 124 1.18 -8.30 1.98
C ALA A 124 2.28 -8.92 1.07
N ASN A 125 1.92 -9.94 0.29
CA ASN A 125 2.87 -10.76 -0.44
C ASN A 125 2.82 -10.60 -1.97
N ASP A 126 2.14 -9.58 -2.50
CA ASP A 126 1.96 -9.41 -3.94
C ASP A 126 3.29 -9.25 -4.70
N ILE A 127 4.20 -8.40 -4.20
CA ILE A 127 5.47 -8.13 -4.88
C ILE A 127 6.34 -9.39 -4.99
N PRO A 128 6.63 -10.14 -3.90
CA PRO A 128 7.40 -11.37 -4.02
C PRO A 128 6.66 -12.44 -4.85
N THR A 129 5.33 -12.51 -4.75
CA THR A 129 4.50 -13.41 -5.56
C THR A 129 4.63 -13.11 -7.06
N MET A 130 4.49 -11.84 -7.46
CA MET A 130 4.67 -11.42 -8.85
C MET A 130 6.11 -11.63 -9.32
N ALA A 131 7.11 -11.36 -8.49
CA ALA A 131 8.51 -11.60 -8.83
C ALA A 131 8.75 -13.08 -9.18
N LYS A 132 8.15 -14.01 -8.43
CA LYS A 132 8.18 -15.44 -8.75
C LYS A 132 7.51 -15.74 -10.09
N GLY A 133 6.33 -15.17 -10.36
CA GLY A 133 5.65 -15.33 -11.65
C GLY A 133 6.44 -14.80 -12.85
N PHE A 134 7.14 -13.67 -12.68
CA PHE A 134 8.04 -13.12 -13.70
C PHE A 134 9.28 -13.98 -13.90
N LEU A 135 9.84 -14.57 -12.84
CA LEU A 135 10.98 -15.48 -12.95
C LEU A 135 10.62 -16.70 -13.81
N GLU A 136 9.45 -17.31 -13.57
CA GLU A 136 8.93 -18.43 -14.36
C GLU A 136 8.61 -18.05 -15.80
N SER A 137 8.27 -16.78 -16.04
CA SER A 137 7.89 -16.26 -17.36
C SER A 137 9.03 -15.52 -18.07
N SER A 138 10.26 -15.57 -17.54
CA SER A 138 11.42 -14.78 -17.99
C SER A 138 11.83 -14.98 -19.45
N LYS A 139 11.40 -16.07 -20.08
CA LYS A 139 11.58 -16.32 -21.52
C LYS A 139 10.67 -15.47 -22.42
N TYR A 140 9.61 -14.90 -21.87
CA TYR A 140 8.52 -14.25 -22.62
C TYR A 140 8.39 -12.75 -22.32
N ILE A 141 9.23 -12.22 -21.45
CA ILE A 141 9.26 -10.81 -21.07
C ILE A 141 10.71 -10.41 -20.77
N SER A 142 11.13 -9.25 -21.25
CA SER A 142 12.53 -8.83 -21.04
C SER A 142 12.80 -8.45 -19.57
N PRO A 143 14.04 -8.60 -19.09
CA PRO A 143 14.41 -8.15 -17.74
C PRO A 143 14.07 -6.69 -17.47
N ALA A 144 14.28 -5.80 -18.45
CA ALA A 144 13.94 -4.38 -18.32
C ALA A 144 12.42 -4.16 -18.14
N GLN A 145 11.57 -4.91 -18.83
CA GLN A 145 10.12 -4.85 -18.63
C GLN A 145 9.71 -5.37 -17.26
N ILE A 146 10.33 -6.45 -16.76
CA ILE A 146 10.09 -6.97 -15.41
C ILE A 146 10.46 -5.92 -14.36
N THR A 147 11.66 -5.35 -14.43
CA THR A 147 12.13 -4.31 -13.49
C THR A 147 11.18 -3.12 -13.49
N ASN A 148 10.88 -2.57 -14.67
CA ASN A 148 9.95 -1.43 -14.79
C ASN A 148 8.56 -1.74 -14.23
N PHE A 149 8.07 -2.97 -14.41
CA PHE A 149 6.77 -3.38 -13.86
C PHE A 149 6.82 -3.45 -12.34
N LEU A 150 7.83 -4.12 -11.78
CA LEU A 150 7.99 -4.32 -10.34
C LEU A 150 8.25 -3.01 -9.61
N ASP A 151 9.05 -2.09 -10.17
CA ASP A 151 9.29 -0.77 -9.59
C ASP A 151 7.98 0.03 -9.47
N ARG A 152 7.18 0.03 -10.54
CA ARG A 152 5.85 0.64 -10.52
C ARG A 152 4.91 -0.09 -9.57
N ALA A 153 5.06 -1.41 -9.38
CA ALA A 153 4.30 -2.20 -8.41
C ALA A 153 4.61 -1.80 -6.97
N ILE A 154 5.90 -1.70 -6.65
CA ILE A 154 6.39 -1.30 -5.34
C ILE A 154 5.90 0.11 -4.99
N GLN A 155 6.09 1.09 -5.89
CA GLN A 155 5.65 2.48 -5.65
C GLN A 155 4.15 2.61 -5.41
N ASN A 156 3.35 1.93 -6.24
CA ASN A 156 1.89 1.93 -6.11
C ASN A 156 1.42 1.26 -4.82
N ARG A 157 2.06 0.15 -4.42
CA ARG A 157 1.77 -0.56 -3.17
C ARG A 157 2.14 0.28 -1.95
N ILE A 158 3.30 0.95 -1.97
CA ILE A 158 3.69 1.91 -0.92
C ILE A 158 2.61 2.98 -0.79
N SER A 159 2.15 3.54 -1.91
CA SER A 159 1.11 4.58 -1.91
C SER A 159 -0.23 4.08 -1.35
N ILE A 160 -0.65 2.87 -1.70
CA ILE A 160 -1.89 2.25 -1.19
C ILE A 160 -1.78 2.01 0.32
N ARG A 161 -0.69 1.36 0.76
CA ARG A 161 -0.47 1.06 2.18
C ARG A 161 -0.37 2.32 3.02
N LEU A 162 0.34 3.35 2.54
CA LEU A 162 0.44 4.62 3.25
C LEU A 162 -0.94 5.25 3.51
N ILE A 163 -1.82 5.31 2.52
CA ILE A 163 -3.18 5.85 2.71
C ILE A 163 -3.99 4.97 3.67
N ALA A 164 -3.93 3.66 3.45
CA ALA A 164 -4.73 2.70 4.20
C ALA A 164 -4.32 2.62 5.66
N GLU A 165 -3.03 2.43 5.93
CA GLU A 165 -2.48 2.33 7.28
C GLU A 165 -2.58 3.67 8.02
N GLN A 166 -2.42 4.81 7.33
CA GLN A 166 -2.66 6.12 7.95
C GLN A 166 -4.10 6.25 8.43
N HIS A 167 -5.07 5.87 7.61
CA HIS A 167 -6.48 5.92 7.99
C HIS A 167 -6.77 4.97 9.16
N ILE A 168 -6.26 3.73 9.12
CA ILE A 168 -6.41 2.75 10.20
C ILE A 168 -5.86 3.32 11.51
N ALA A 169 -4.64 3.86 11.49
CA ALA A 169 -3.98 4.37 12.69
C ALA A 169 -4.68 5.60 13.27
N ILE A 170 -5.19 6.53 12.44
CA ILE A 170 -5.97 7.68 12.92
C ILE A 170 -7.32 7.23 13.51
N SER A 171 -7.99 6.26 12.88
CA SER A 171 -9.24 5.70 13.40
C SER A 171 -9.04 5.03 14.76
N GLN A 172 -7.96 4.27 14.93
CA GLN A 172 -7.59 3.65 16.22
C GLN A 172 -7.25 4.70 17.28
N ALA A 173 -6.51 5.75 16.92
CA ALA A 173 -6.20 6.85 17.82
C ALA A 173 -7.46 7.57 18.33
N LEU A 174 -8.52 7.68 17.52
CA LEU A 174 -9.79 8.27 17.98
C LEU A 174 -10.46 7.42 19.08
N GLU A 175 -10.29 6.10 19.04
CA GLU A 175 -10.85 5.17 20.04
C GLU A 175 -9.96 5.06 21.30
N ASN A 176 -8.65 5.27 21.15
CA ASN A 176 -7.65 5.05 22.21
C ASN A 176 -6.98 6.35 22.69
N VAL A 177 -7.32 6.79 23.91
CA VAL A 177 -6.75 8.02 24.53
C VAL A 177 -5.22 7.98 24.63
N VAL A 178 -4.62 6.80 24.82
CA VAL A 178 -3.15 6.64 24.90
C VAL A 178 -2.48 6.92 23.56
N GLU A 179 -3.07 6.46 22.46
CA GLU A 179 -2.53 6.69 21.12
C GLU A 179 -2.65 8.17 20.71
N MET A 180 -3.70 8.87 21.17
CA MET A 180 -3.84 10.33 20.98
C MET A 180 -2.73 11.14 21.64
N GLN A 181 -2.04 10.60 22.64
CA GLN A 181 -0.98 11.28 23.39
C GLN A 181 0.43 10.91 22.92
N SER A 182 0.55 10.09 21.87
CA SER A 182 1.85 9.74 21.30
C SER A 182 2.41 10.85 20.41
N ASP A 183 3.74 10.89 20.25
CA ASP A 183 4.40 11.76 19.27
C ASP A 183 4.20 11.28 17.80
N ARG A 184 3.24 10.36 17.57
CA ARG A 184 2.94 9.80 16.26
C ARG A 184 1.63 10.34 15.73
N ILE A 185 1.57 10.55 14.42
CA ILE A 185 0.36 10.98 13.72
C ILE A 185 0.04 9.94 12.65
N GLY A 186 -0.84 9.02 13.04
CA GLY A 186 -1.06 7.79 12.31
C GLY A 186 0.24 6.98 12.20
N VAL A 187 0.71 6.70 10.99
CA VAL A 187 1.94 5.94 10.74
C VAL A 187 3.22 6.78 10.80
N VAL A 188 3.10 8.11 10.91
CA VAL A 188 4.24 9.02 10.88
C VAL A 188 4.75 9.28 12.29
N ASP A 189 6.03 9.00 12.52
CA ASP A 189 6.73 9.37 13.76
C ASP A 189 7.28 10.79 13.65
N MET A 190 6.88 11.68 14.56
CA MET A 190 7.34 13.07 14.54
C MET A 190 8.75 13.24 15.10
N ASN A 191 9.24 12.27 15.86
CA ASN A 191 10.55 12.28 16.51
C ASN A 191 11.45 11.17 15.97
N CYS A 192 11.27 10.83 14.69
CA CYS A 192 12.00 9.77 14.01
C CYS A 192 13.52 9.95 14.12
N SER A 193 14.20 9.08 14.86
CA SER A 193 15.67 9.05 14.96
C SER A 193 16.26 8.10 13.92
N PRO A 194 17.06 8.61 12.94
CA PRO A 194 17.79 7.76 12.00
C PRO A 194 18.71 6.76 12.70
N THR A 195 19.37 7.19 13.77
CA THR A 195 20.25 6.34 14.59
C THR A 195 19.47 5.16 15.15
N GLN A 196 18.30 5.40 15.75
CA GLN A 196 17.47 4.32 16.28
C GLN A 196 17.00 3.36 15.17
N MET A 197 16.61 3.89 14.01
CA MET A 197 16.26 3.06 12.85
C MET A 197 17.43 2.19 12.37
N ILE A 198 18.63 2.76 12.28
CA ILE A 198 19.84 2.02 11.88
C ILE A 198 20.14 0.92 12.90
N ARG A 199 20.06 1.22 14.21
CA ARG A 199 20.29 0.22 15.27
C ARG A 199 19.26 -0.91 15.25
N MET A 200 18.00 -0.61 14.95
CA MET A 200 16.98 -1.66 14.77
C MET A 200 17.32 -2.58 13.59
N CYS A 201 17.69 -2.01 12.45
CA CYS A 201 18.12 -2.79 11.27
C CYS A 201 19.41 -3.58 11.55
N GLU A 202 20.37 -2.98 12.27
CA GLU A 202 21.60 -3.65 12.73
C GLU A 202 21.27 -4.89 13.52
N SER A 203 20.44 -4.79 14.56
CA SER A 203 20.05 -5.93 15.41
C SER A 203 19.46 -7.07 14.58
N TYR A 204 18.52 -6.74 13.68
CA TYR A 204 17.86 -7.74 12.84
C TYR A 204 18.82 -8.42 11.86
N VAL A 205 19.66 -7.66 11.17
CA VAL A 205 20.63 -8.20 10.21
C VAL A 205 21.75 -8.96 10.93
N ALA A 206 22.15 -8.51 12.12
CA ALA A 206 23.14 -9.19 12.93
C ALA A 206 22.68 -10.59 13.34
N GLU A 207 21.43 -10.73 13.79
CA GLU A 207 20.83 -12.04 14.11
C GLU A 207 20.86 -12.98 12.89
N LEU A 208 20.44 -12.49 11.72
CA LEU A 208 20.45 -13.28 10.48
C LEU A 208 21.88 -13.67 10.04
N SER A 209 22.83 -12.74 10.15
CA SER A 209 24.23 -12.96 9.79
C SER A 209 24.89 -13.96 10.74
N LEU A 210 24.64 -13.86 12.06
CA LEU A 210 25.11 -14.82 13.03
C LEU A 210 24.56 -16.21 12.75
N ALA A 211 23.26 -16.31 12.46
CA ALA A 211 22.62 -17.59 12.15
C ALA A 211 23.14 -18.24 10.85
N THR A 212 23.44 -17.44 9.82
CA THR A 212 23.80 -17.94 8.49
C THR A 212 25.30 -18.11 8.29
N LEU A 213 26.09 -17.20 8.85
CA LEU A 213 27.54 -17.06 8.59
C LEU A 213 28.40 -17.24 9.85
N GLY A 214 27.80 -17.36 11.04
CA GLY A 214 28.51 -17.54 12.31
C GLY A 214 29.19 -16.28 12.86
N ALA A 215 29.03 -15.14 12.19
CA ALA A 215 29.59 -13.86 12.61
C ALA A 215 28.70 -12.69 12.13
N SER A 216 28.83 -11.54 12.78
CA SER A 216 28.22 -10.29 12.35
C SER A 216 29.20 -9.13 12.55
N PRO A 217 29.30 -8.19 11.59
CA PRO A 217 30.13 -6.99 11.75
C PRO A 217 29.51 -6.01 12.74
N SER A 218 30.35 -5.24 13.43
CA SER A 218 29.91 -4.10 14.25
C SER A 218 29.62 -2.88 13.38
N ILE A 219 28.52 -2.17 13.62
CA ILE A 219 28.20 -0.91 12.93
C ILE A 219 28.59 0.28 13.81
N GLU A 220 29.50 1.10 13.30
CA GLU A 220 29.84 2.41 13.85
C GLU A 220 29.03 3.49 13.11
N ILE A 221 28.37 4.38 13.88
CA ILE A 221 27.51 5.44 13.35
C ILE A 221 28.18 6.77 13.68
N ASP A 222 28.62 7.48 12.64
CA ASP A 222 29.25 8.79 12.74
C ASP A 222 28.30 9.93 12.29
N GLY A 223 28.72 11.18 12.52
CA GLY A 223 28.00 12.38 12.07
C GLY A 223 27.12 12.99 13.18
N PHE A 224 25.81 13.05 12.95
CA PHE A 224 24.84 13.67 13.87
C PHE A 224 23.90 12.61 14.49
N PRO A 225 24.37 11.80 15.46
CA PRO A 225 23.62 10.67 16.01
C PRO A 225 22.34 11.09 16.77
N ASP A 226 22.32 12.32 17.30
CA ASP A 226 21.17 12.87 18.03
C ASP A 226 20.15 13.57 17.12
N SER A 227 20.35 13.52 15.80
CA SER A 227 19.43 14.15 14.85
C SER A 227 18.07 13.44 14.82
N THR A 228 17.01 14.24 14.68
CA THR A 228 15.65 13.76 14.40
C THR A 228 15.23 14.25 13.03
N LEU A 229 14.55 13.38 12.28
CA LEU A 229 13.93 13.74 11.01
C LEU A 229 12.52 14.25 11.32
N ALA A 230 12.33 15.57 11.26
CA ALA A 230 11.00 16.10 11.08
C ALA A 230 10.45 15.61 9.73
N PRO A 231 9.18 15.20 9.62
CA PRO A 231 8.61 14.79 8.34
C PRO A 231 8.75 15.93 7.34
N PHE A 232 9.28 15.62 6.15
CA PHE A 232 9.51 16.57 5.06
C PHE A 232 8.30 17.49 4.87
N GLY A 233 8.49 18.80 5.06
CA GLY A 233 7.44 19.82 4.87
C GLY A 233 7.00 20.56 6.14
N ILE A 234 7.45 20.16 7.33
CA ILE A 234 7.27 20.96 8.55
C ILE A 234 8.57 21.72 8.82
N HIS A 235 8.93 22.62 7.91
CA HIS A 235 9.76 23.75 8.27
C HIS A 235 8.80 24.84 8.69
N SER A 236 8.81 25.14 9.98
CA SER A 236 8.17 26.33 10.52
C SER A 236 8.75 27.55 9.81
N ASP A 237 7.89 28.39 9.25
CA ASP A 237 8.21 29.81 9.08
C ASP A 237 8.58 30.44 10.45
#